data_AF-A0A1S2KX66-F1
#
_entry.id   AF-A0A1S2KX66-F1
#
_cell.length_a   1.000
_cell.length_b   1.000
_cell.length_c   1.000
_cell.angle_alpha   90.00
_cell.angle_beta   90.00
_cell.angle_gamma   90.00
#
_symmetry.space_group_name_H-M   'P 1'
#
loop_
_entity.id
_entity.type
_entity.pdbx_description
1 polymer ?
#
loop_
_entity_poly.entity_id
_entity_poly.type
_entity_poly.pdbx_seq_one_letter_code
_entity_poly.pdbx_strand_id
1 'polypeptide(L)'
;MPKYKRKPVVVEAVKITSPITIDTPEGSLNGKAGDYLITQADGAQYPCNPDTFEKTYEPVKTYVDVKKYMYKVLRKIKKKLITG
;
A
#
# COMPACT_ATOMS: atom_id res chain seq x y z
N MET A 1 23.63 -18.24 -8.51
CA MET A 1 22.83 -17.25 -9.26
C MET A 1 22.35 -16.15 -8.31
N PRO A 2 22.36 -14.87 -8.71
CA PRO A 2 21.84 -13.79 -7.87
C PRO A 2 20.32 -13.88 -7.74
N LYS A 3 19.80 -13.56 -6.55
CA LYS A 3 18.36 -13.56 -6.23
C LYS A 3 17.90 -12.12 -6.01
N TYR A 4 16.73 -11.78 -6.55
CA TYR A 4 16.13 -10.44 -6.44
C TYR A 4 14.70 -10.55 -5.92
N LYS A 5 14.22 -9.48 -5.26
CA LYS A 5 12.82 -9.35 -4.79
C LYS A 5 12.20 -8.06 -5.33
N ARG A 6 10.89 -8.05 -5.58
CA ARG A 6 10.17 -6.83 -5.98
C ARG A 6 10.14 -5.83 -4.81
N LYS A 7 10.17 -4.53 -5.13
CA LYS A 7 9.95 -3.48 -4.12
C LYS A 7 8.48 -3.53 -3.67
N PRO A 8 8.18 -3.29 -2.38
CA PRO A 8 6.80 -3.08 -1.94
C PRO A 8 6.29 -1.78 -2.56
N VAL A 9 5.16 -1.86 -3.27
CA VAL A 9 4.52 -0.69 -3.91
C VAL A 9 3.30 -0.32 -3.08
N VAL A 10 3.24 0.93 -2.62
CA VAL A 10 2.06 1.51 -2.00
C VAL A 10 1.34 2.31 -3.09
N VAL A 11 0.03 2.15 -3.17
CA VAL A 11 -0.83 2.86 -4.14
C VAL A 11 -1.99 3.51 -3.42
N GLU A 12 -2.55 4.54 -4.02
CA GLU A 12 -3.86 5.06 -3.63
C GLU A 12 -4.94 4.31 -4.41
N ALA A 13 -6.07 4.03 -3.78
CA ALA A 13 -7.18 3.35 -4.44
C ALA A 13 -8.52 3.80 -3.87
N VAL A 14 -9.50 3.97 -4.76
CA VAL A 14 -10.89 4.27 -4.39
C VAL A 14 -11.81 3.27 -5.08
N LYS A 15 -12.81 2.75 -4.34
CA LYS A 15 -13.82 1.86 -4.93
C LYS A 15 -14.83 2.71 -5.69
N ILE A 16 -14.97 2.50 -6.99
CA ILE A 16 -15.86 3.29 -7.84
C ILE A 16 -17.29 2.77 -7.76
N THR A 17 -18.27 3.68 -7.76
CA THR A 17 -19.69 3.36 -7.57
C THR A 17 -20.51 3.44 -8.85
N SER A 18 -19.92 3.93 -9.94
CA SER A 18 -20.50 4.01 -11.27
C SER A 18 -19.45 3.64 -12.32
N PRO A 19 -19.86 3.22 -13.53
CA PRO A 19 -18.92 2.97 -14.62
C PRO A 19 -18.13 4.23 -14.98
N ILE A 20 -16.84 4.07 -15.27
CA ILE A 20 -15.96 5.16 -15.70
C ILE A 20 -15.16 4.75 -16.93
N THR A 21 -14.72 5.74 -17.69
CA THR A 21 -13.73 5.58 -18.76
C THR A 21 -12.55 6.49 -18.48
N ILE A 22 -11.34 5.95 -18.58
CA ILE A 22 -10.08 6.65 -18.33
C ILE A 22 -9.29 6.62 -19.62
N ASP A 23 -8.90 7.79 -20.13
CA ASP A 23 -8.03 7.86 -21.29
C ASP A 23 -6.57 7.76 -20.85
N THR A 24 -5.87 6.73 -21.32
CA THR A 24 -4.42 6.59 -21.14
C THR A 24 -3.71 6.74 -22.49
N PRO A 25 -2.38 6.97 -22.50
CA PRO A 25 -1.62 7.01 -23.75
C PRO A 25 -1.75 5.74 -24.61
N GLU A 26 -2.03 4.59 -23.98
CA GLU A 26 -2.21 3.29 -24.62
C GLU A 26 -3.66 3.04 -25.09
N GLY A 27 -4.59 3.94 -24.74
CA GLY A 27 -6.01 3.88 -25.10
C GLY A 27 -6.94 4.05 -23.91
N SER A 28 -8.25 4.00 -24.17
CA SER A 28 -9.25 4.15 -23.13
C SER A 28 -9.46 2.85 -22.35
N LEU A 29 -9.41 2.94 -21.02
CA LEU A 29 -9.73 1.87 -20.09
C LEU A 29 -11.11 2.08 -19.50
N ASN A 30 -11.91 1.01 -19.39
CA ASN A 30 -13.24 1.06 -18.80
C ASN A 30 -13.26 0.37 -17.42
N GLY A 31 -13.78 1.06 -16.42
CA GLY A 31 -14.06 0.52 -15.08
C GLY A 31 -15.56 0.34 -14.86
N LYS A 32 -15.94 -0.67 -14.08
CA LYS A 32 -17.34 -0.92 -13.69
C LYS A 32 -17.57 -0.50 -12.25
N ALA A 33 -18.83 -0.23 -11.91
CA ALA A 33 -19.21 -0.06 -10.51
C ALA A 33 -18.77 -1.28 -9.68
N GLY A 34 -18.06 -1.02 -8.57
CA GLY A 34 -17.48 -2.02 -7.69
C GLY A 34 -15.99 -2.29 -7.91
N ASP A 35 -15.41 -1.86 -9.03
CA ASP A 35 -13.96 -1.91 -9.24
C ASP A 35 -13.22 -0.91 -8.32
N TYR A 36 -11.92 -1.10 -8.17
CA TYR A 36 -11.03 -0.10 -7.59
C TYR A 36 -10.36 0.70 -8.69
N LEU A 37 -10.44 2.03 -8.62
CA LEU A 37 -9.58 2.92 -9.39
C LEU A 37 -8.27 3.10 -8.62
N ILE A 38 -7.18 2.55 -9.15
CA ILE A 38 -5.84 2.64 -8.56
C ILE A 38 -5.11 3.84 -9.16
N THR A 39 -4.42 4.61 -8.33
CA THR A 39 -3.49 5.67 -8.76
C THR A 39 -2.08 5.33 -8.28
N GLN A 40 -1.13 5.28 -9.22
CA GLN A 40 0.29 5.09 -8.93
C GLN A 40 1.00 6.41 -8.60
N ALA A 41 2.22 6.33 -8.09
CA ALA A 41 3.00 7.48 -7.66
C ALA A 41 3.36 8.47 -8.79
N ASP A 42 3.31 8.02 -10.05
CA ASP A 42 3.50 8.85 -11.24
C ASP A 42 2.19 9.47 -11.76
N GLY A 43 1.06 9.21 -11.09
CA GLY A 43 -0.26 9.68 -11.48
C GLY A 43 -0.99 8.77 -12.46
N ALA A 44 -0.39 7.66 -12.90
CA ALA A 44 -1.07 6.72 -13.79
C ALA A 44 -2.27 6.07 -13.08
N GLN A 45 -3.39 5.97 -13.80
CA GLN A 45 -4.65 5.44 -13.28
C GLN A 45 -5.15 4.24 -14.08
N TYR A 46 -5.68 3.25 -13.38
CA TYR A 46 -6.33 2.10 -14.01
C TYR A 46 -7.39 1.48 -13.11
N PRO A 47 -8.48 0.95 -13.69
CA PRO A 47 -9.45 0.16 -12.95
C PRO A 47 -8.88 -1.22 -12.64
N CYS A 48 -9.25 -1.76 -11.48
CA CYS A 48 -8.85 -3.08 -11.01
C CYS A 48 -10.04 -3.79 -10.40
N ASN A 49 -10.29 -5.02 -10.83
CA ASN A 49 -11.36 -5.85 -10.29
C ASN A 49 -11.16 -6.09 -8.77
N PRO A 50 -12.24 -6.05 -7.96
CA PRO A 50 -12.15 -6.14 -6.50
C PRO A 50 -11.47 -7.42 -6.02
N ASP A 51 -11.75 -8.58 -6.63
CA ASP A 51 -11.16 -9.85 -6.21
C ASP A 51 -9.64 -9.86 -6.43
N THR A 52 -9.18 -9.18 -7.48
CA THR A 52 -7.75 -9.04 -7.78
C THR A 52 -7.11 -8.05 -6.82
N PHE A 53 -7.79 -6.93 -6.54
CA PHE A 53 -7.30 -5.90 -5.63
C PHE A 53 -7.11 -6.45 -4.21
N GLU A 54 -8.13 -7.09 -3.65
CA GLU A 54 -8.14 -7.56 -2.26
C GLU A 54 -7.18 -8.74 -2.02
N LYS A 55 -6.82 -9.49 -3.07
CA LYS A 55 -5.76 -10.51 -3.00
C LYS A 55 -4.35 -9.93 -3.09
N THR A 56 -4.20 -8.74 -3.65
CA THR A 56 -2.90 -8.14 -3.97
C THR A 56 -2.49 -7.05 -2.99
N TYR A 57 -3.45 -6.30 -2.46
CA TYR A 57 -3.21 -5.13 -1.62
C TYR A 57 -3.78 -5.33 -0.22
N GLU A 58 -3.07 -4.77 0.76
CA GLU A 58 -3.52 -4.67 2.15
C GLU A 58 -3.50 -3.20 2.60
N PRO A 59 -4.37 -2.80 3.54
CA PRO A 59 -4.36 -1.44 4.07
C PRO A 59 -3.02 -1.12 4.74
N VAL A 60 -2.45 0.04 4.39
CA VAL A 60 -1.26 0.55 5.08
C VAL A 60 -1.64 0.94 6.50
N LYS A 61 -0.96 0.35 7.48
CA LYS A 61 -1.12 0.72 8.89
C LYS A 61 -0.45 2.08 9.14
N THR A 62 -1.24 3.13 9.29
CA THR A 62 -0.76 4.50 9.53
C THR A 62 -0.43 4.79 11.00
N TYR A 63 -0.81 3.89 11.92
CA TYR A 63 -0.48 4.05 13.33
C TYR A 63 0.94 3.55 13.63
N VAL A 64 1.79 4.45 14.14
CA VAL A 64 3.06 4.07 14.77
C VAL A 64 2.72 3.42 16.11
N ASP A 65 3.11 2.16 16.31
CA ASP A 65 3.00 1.50 17.61
C ASP A 65 3.99 2.14 18.60
N VAL A 66 3.59 3.29 19.15
CA VAL A 66 4.38 4.09 20.10
C VAL A 66 4.74 3.27 21.32
N LYS A 67 3.84 2.39 21.77
CA LYS A 67 4.08 1.49 22.92
C LYS A 67 5.23 0.54 22.63
N LYS A 68 5.25 -0.11 21.46
CA LYS A 68 6.35 -0.99 21.04
C LYS A 68 7.65 -0.23 20.84
N TYR A 69 7.59 0.97 20.28
CA TYR A 69 8.78 1.82 20.13
C TYR A 69 9.35 2.22 21.50
N MET A 70 8.52 2.74 22.39
CA MET A 70 8.90 3.13 23.75
C MET A 70 9.45 1.94 24.54
N TYR A 71 8.83 0.76 24.41
CA TYR A 71 9.34 -0.45 25.06
C TYR A 71 10.76 -0.82 24.60
N LYS A 72 11.07 -0.68 23.29
CA LYS A 72 12.44 -0.89 22.78
C LYS A 72 13.43 0.12 23.38
N VAL A 73 13.03 1.38 23.51
CA VAL A 73 13.85 2.43 24.11
C VAL A 73 14.12 2.12 25.58
N LEU A 74 13.08 1.85 26.37
CA LEU A 74 13.20 1.51 27.79
C LEU A 74 14.05 0.26 28.02
N ARG A 75 13.91 -0.77 27.16
CA ARG A 75 14.75 -1.98 27.23
C ARG A 75 16.22 -1.66 26.96
N LYS A 76 16.54 -0.77 26.02
CA LYS A 76 17.93 -0.33 25.77
C LYS A 76 18.49 0.44 26.96
N ILE A 77 17.70 1.35 27.57
CA ILE A 77 18.11 2.11 28.76
C ILE A 77 18.36 1.16 29.93
N LYS A 78 17.40 0.26 30.24
CA LYS A 78 17.57 -0.75 31.29
C LYS A 78 18.81 -1.61 31.06
N LYS A 79 19.06 -2.06 29.82
CA LYS A 79 20.26 -2.85 29.51
C LYS A 79 21.53 -2.04 29.80
N LYS A 80 21.60 -0.77 29.37
CA LYS A 80 22.75 0.11 29.59
C LYS A 80 23.02 0.38 31.08
N LEU A 81 21.98 0.48 31.91
CA LEU A 81 22.08 0.65 33.36
C LEU A 81 22.51 -0.62 34.12
N ILE A 82 22.37 -1.80 33.52
CA ILE A 82 22.74 -3.09 34.14
C ILE A 82 24.17 -3.53 33.71
N THR A 83 24.70 -2.97 32.62
CA THR A 83 26.02 -3.35 32.07
C THR A 83 27.11 -2.29 32.25
N GLY A 84 26.81 -1.18 32.94
CA GLY A 84 27.78 -0.17 33.38
C GLY A 84 27.68 -0.01 34.88
#